data_AF-A0A369RMQ0-F1
#
_entry.id   AF-A0A369RMQ0-F1
#
_cell.length_a   1.000
_cell.length_b   1.000
_cell.length_c   1.000
_cell.angle_alpha   90.00
_cell.angle_beta   90.00
_cell.angle_gamma   90.00
#
_symmetry.space_group_name_H-M   'P 1'
#
loop_
_entity.id
_entity.type
_entity.pdbx_description
1 polymer ?
#
loop_
_entity_poly.entity_id
_entity_poly.type
_entity_poly.pdbx_seq_one_letter_code
_entity_poly.pdbx_strand_id
1 'polypeptide(L)'
;GEIQSILNAGVNPDRIIYANTIKAISHLRFAKEKNVNLTVFDYEDELYKIKKYHPNEKLAIRICLCPDMEVCESSFHVGSDCLTPIAYQKGIITSKQIFKLEKFGYHFNLLDIGGGFTAFSALETTFAKAAAVISKALQKYFPPELGVRIIAEPVILEFGGKG
;
A
#
# COMPACT_ATOMS: atom_id res chain seq x y z
N GLY A 1 -6.47 3.95 -21.18
CA GLY A 1 -5.71 3.74 -19.94
C GLY A 1 -6.48 2.79 -19.03
N GLU A 2 -5.80 2.11 -18.12
CA GLU A 2 -6.36 1.03 -17.27
C GLU A 2 -7.66 1.42 -16.55
N ILE A 3 -7.69 2.61 -15.91
CA ILE A 3 -8.87 3.12 -15.22
C ILE A 3 -10.08 3.21 -16.18
N GLN A 4 -9.90 3.77 -17.38
CA GLN A 4 -10.99 3.87 -18.36
C GLN A 4 -11.49 2.49 -18.80
N SER A 5 -10.59 1.53 -18.97
CA SER A 5 -10.96 0.17 -19.37
C SER A 5 -11.82 -0.51 -18.29
N ILE A 6 -11.45 -0.36 -17.02
CA ILE A 6 -12.20 -0.92 -15.88
C ILE A 6 -13.59 -0.26 -15.76
N LEU A 7 -13.66 1.06 -15.93
CA LEU A 7 -14.93 1.78 -15.92
C LEU A 7 -15.84 1.37 -17.08
N ASN A 8 -15.28 1.17 -18.27
CA ASN A 8 -16.03 0.67 -19.44
C ASN A 8 -16.60 -0.74 -19.21
N ALA A 9 -15.97 -1.54 -18.35
CA ALA A 9 -16.48 -2.84 -17.94
C ALA A 9 -17.61 -2.76 -16.89
N GLY A 10 -18.06 -1.55 -16.51
CA GLY A 10 -19.16 -1.33 -15.58
C GLY A 10 -18.79 -1.41 -14.10
N VAL A 11 -17.50 -1.41 -13.77
CA VAL A 11 -17.04 -1.42 -12.38
C VAL A 11 -17.31 -0.07 -11.73
N ASN A 12 -17.91 -0.09 -10.55
CA ASN A 12 -18.16 1.12 -9.76
C ASN A 12 -16.82 1.78 -9.34
N PRO A 13 -16.60 3.09 -9.60
CA PRO A 13 -15.41 3.83 -9.19
C PRO A 13 -15.00 3.68 -7.71
N ASP A 14 -15.96 3.53 -6.80
CA ASP A 14 -15.71 3.34 -5.36
C ASP A 14 -15.00 2.02 -5.03
N ARG A 15 -14.96 1.09 -5.99
CA ARG A 15 -14.26 -0.20 -5.89
C ARG A 15 -12.89 -0.20 -6.55
N ILE A 16 -12.44 0.93 -7.09
CA ILE A 16 -11.17 1.05 -7.81
C ILE A 16 -10.15 1.73 -6.89
N ILE A 17 -8.98 1.11 -6.75
CA ILE A 17 -7.81 1.71 -6.09
C ILE A 17 -6.83 2.11 -7.19
N TYR A 18 -6.48 3.39 -7.28
CA TYR A 18 -5.39 3.82 -8.14
C TYR A 18 -4.04 3.54 -7.44
N ALA A 19 -3.54 2.32 -7.62
CA ALA A 19 -2.41 1.79 -6.84
C ALA A 19 -1.00 2.20 -7.33
N ASN A 20 -0.90 3.21 -8.21
CA ASN A 20 0.40 3.67 -8.71
C ASN A 20 1.02 4.67 -7.72
N THR A 21 2.25 4.43 -7.28
CA THR A 21 2.92 5.29 -6.29
C THR A 21 3.40 6.62 -6.86
N ILE A 22 3.70 6.69 -8.17
CA ILE A 22 4.10 7.91 -8.86
C ILE A 22 3.09 8.23 -9.97
N LYS A 23 2.24 9.24 -9.73
CA LYS A 23 1.16 9.58 -10.67
C LYS A 23 1.52 10.78 -11.53
N ALA A 24 1.20 10.66 -12.81
CA ALA A 24 1.16 11.78 -13.74
C ALA A 24 0.00 12.73 -13.38
N ILE A 25 0.21 14.04 -13.51
CA ILE A 25 -0.82 15.05 -13.24
C ILE A 25 -2.07 14.82 -14.10
N SER A 26 -1.90 14.40 -15.36
CA SER A 26 -2.99 14.04 -16.25
C SER A 26 -3.85 12.89 -15.69
N HIS A 27 -3.22 11.89 -15.07
CA HIS A 27 -3.93 10.75 -14.48
C HIS A 27 -4.66 11.12 -13.19
N LEU A 28 -4.08 11.97 -12.34
CA LEU A 28 -4.77 12.51 -11.15
C LEU A 28 -6.04 13.27 -11.55
N ARG A 29 -5.94 14.14 -12.56
CA ARG A 29 -7.10 14.87 -13.07
C ARG A 29 -8.16 13.93 -13.64
N PHE A 30 -7.74 12.90 -14.36
CA PHE A 30 -8.63 11.90 -14.92
C PHE A 30 -9.34 11.07 -13.83
N ALA A 31 -8.60 10.61 -12.81
CA ALA A 31 -9.16 9.88 -11.67
C ALA A 31 -10.23 10.72 -10.94
N LYS A 32 -9.94 12.01 -10.73
CA LYS A 32 -10.91 12.99 -10.20
C LYS A 32 -12.15 13.10 -11.07
N GLU A 33 -12.00 13.27 -12.37
CA GLU A 33 -13.12 13.40 -13.31
C GLU A 33 -14.03 12.15 -13.29
N LYS A 34 -13.43 10.97 -13.13
CA LYS A 34 -14.15 9.69 -13.10
C LYS A 34 -14.57 9.24 -11.69
N ASN A 35 -14.41 10.08 -10.67
CA ASN A 35 -14.73 9.79 -9.27
C ASN A 35 -14.01 8.55 -8.70
N VAL A 36 -12.83 8.21 -9.22
CA VAL A 36 -11.97 7.18 -8.62
C VAL A 36 -11.22 7.85 -7.48
N ASN A 37 -11.77 7.76 -6.28
CA ASN A 37 -11.35 8.56 -5.13
C ASN A 37 -10.49 7.79 -4.12
N LEU A 38 -9.94 6.63 -4.46
CA LEU A 38 -9.07 5.88 -3.56
C LEU A 38 -7.72 5.65 -4.23
N THR A 39 -6.65 6.13 -3.61
CA THR A 39 -5.30 5.99 -4.14
C THR A 39 -4.29 5.59 -3.07
N VAL A 40 -3.19 5.00 -3.52
CA VAL A 40 -2.02 4.77 -2.68
C VAL A 40 -0.94 5.85 -2.87
N PHE A 41 -0.07 6.01 -1.88
CA PHE A 41 1.17 6.76 -1.97
C PHE A 41 2.20 6.17 -0.99
N ASP A 42 3.47 6.48 -1.22
CA ASP A 42 4.62 6.00 -0.43
C ASP A 42 5.60 7.13 -0.03
N TYR A 43 5.47 8.33 -0.59
CA TYR A 43 6.35 9.47 -0.33
C TYR A 43 5.60 10.80 -0.19
N GLU A 44 6.17 11.74 0.56
CA GLU A 44 5.50 13.02 0.90
C GLU A 44 5.25 13.91 -0.32
N ASP A 45 6.17 13.96 -1.29
CA ASP A 45 6.00 14.80 -2.50
C ASP A 45 4.76 14.42 -3.32
N GLU A 46 4.37 13.14 -3.27
CA GLU A 46 3.16 12.65 -3.91
C GLU A 46 1.89 13.24 -3.26
N LEU A 47 1.90 13.46 -1.94
CA LEU A 47 0.79 14.08 -1.21
C LEU A 47 0.53 15.51 -1.69
N TYR A 48 1.57 16.30 -1.94
CA TYR A 48 1.40 17.66 -2.45
C TYR A 48 0.75 17.66 -3.84
N LYS A 49 1.13 16.73 -4.72
CA LYS A 49 0.49 16.58 -6.04
C LYS A 49 -0.98 16.17 -5.89
N ILE A 50 -1.27 15.16 -5.06
CA ILE A 50 -2.65 14.70 -4.83
C ILE A 50 -3.50 15.84 -4.26
N LYS A 51 -3.03 16.55 -3.23
CA LYS A 51 -3.78 17.67 -2.64
C LYS A 51 -4.07 18.78 -3.64
N LYS A 52 -3.13 19.05 -4.55
CA LYS A 52 -3.28 20.10 -5.59
C LYS A 52 -4.26 19.71 -6.70
N TYR A 53 -4.25 18.46 -7.15
CA TYR A 53 -5.01 18.04 -8.34
C TYR A 53 -6.26 17.20 -8.03
N HIS A 54 -6.33 16.55 -6.87
CA HIS A 54 -7.43 15.70 -6.40
C HIS A 54 -7.63 15.79 -4.86
N PRO A 55 -8.05 16.95 -4.31
CA PRO A 55 -8.02 17.21 -2.87
C PRO A 55 -8.99 16.38 -2.00
N ASN A 56 -10.01 15.76 -2.61
CA ASN A 56 -11.03 14.95 -1.92
C ASN A 56 -10.75 13.44 -1.99
N GLU A 57 -9.56 13.06 -2.46
CA GLU A 57 -9.16 11.67 -2.58
C GLU A 57 -8.91 11.04 -1.21
N LYS A 58 -9.37 9.80 -1.04
CA LYS A 58 -9.06 8.93 0.10
C LYS A 58 -7.66 8.36 -0.11
N LEU A 59 -6.82 8.58 0.89
CA LEU A 59 -5.42 8.23 0.84
C LEU A 59 -5.17 6.92 1.60
N ALA A 60 -4.50 5.99 0.93
CA ALA A 60 -3.98 4.77 1.52
C ALA A 60 -2.44 4.81 1.49
N ILE A 61 -1.81 4.38 2.58
CA ILE A 61 -0.36 4.25 2.62
C ILE A 61 0.01 2.84 2.19
N ARG A 62 0.89 2.73 1.19
CA ARG A 62 1.50 1.46 0.82
C ARG A 62 2.84 1.33 1.54
N ILE A 63 3.01 0.24 2.29
CA ILE A 63 4.31 -0.05 2.90
C ILE A 63 5.29 -0.47 1.82
N CYS A 64 6.36 0.30 1.64
CA CYS A 64 7.48 -0.10 0.81
C CYS A 64 8.52 -0.84 1.65
N LEU A 65 8.73 -2.12 1.35
CA LEU A 65 9.72 -2.98 1.99
C LEU A 65 10.94 -3.07 1.08
N CYS A 66 11.90 -2.15 1.26
CA CYS A 66 13.22 -2.20 0.63
C CYS A 66 14.28 -2.17 1.76
N PRO A 67 15.20 -3.15 1.87
CA PRO A 67 16.24 -3.18 2.91
C PRO A 67 17.23 -2.02 2.77
N ASP A 68 17.48 -1.62 1.53
CA ASP A 68 18.41 -0.57 1.14
C ASP A 68 17.60 0.56 0.49
N MET A 69 17.68 1.74 1.11
CA MET A 69 16.88 2.90 0.79
C MET A 69 17.42 3.61 -0.47
N GLU A 70 17.61 2.88 -1.57
CA GLU A 70 17.87 3.45 -2.88
C GLU A 70 16.77 3.00 -3.85
N VAL A 71 15.79 3.89 -4.02
CA VAL A 71 14.83 3.93 -5.13
C VAL A 71 13.97 2.68 -5.28
N CYS A 72 12.83 2.63 -4.57
CA CYS A 72 11.74 1.72 -4.92
C CYS A 72 10.93 2.35 -6.09
N GLU A 73 11.42 2.14 -7.32
CA GLU A 73 10.80 2.61 -8.57
C GLU A 73 9.45 1.92 -8.85
N SER A 74 8.37 2.70 -8.79
CA SER A 74 7.04 2.38 -9.34
C SER A 74 6.34 1.13 -8.80
N SER A 75 5.34 1.33 -7.94
CA SER A 75 4.34 0.30 -7.61
C SER A 75 4.93 -1.02 -7.13
N PHE A 76 5.77 -0.99 -6.09
CA PHE A 76 6.36 -2.22 -5.58
C PHE A 76 5.32 -3.11 -4.89
N HIS A 77 4.92 -4.13 -5.64
CA HIS A 77 4.64 -5.46 -5.12
C HIS A 77 5.81 -5.88 -4.23
N VAL A 78 5.55 -6.60 -3.14
CA VAL A 78 6.63 -7.15 -2.32
C VAL A 78 7.47 -8.05 -3.22
N GLY A 79 8.62 -7.54 -3.65
CA GLY A 79 9.61 -8.32 -4.36
C GLY A 79 9.94 -9.52 -3.48
N SER A 80 10.01 -10.69 -4.08
CA SER A 80 10.25 -11.98 -3.43
C SER A 80 11.53 -12.05 -2.60
N ASP A 81 12.29 -10.97 -2.42
CA ASP A 81 13.58 -10.91 -1.73
C ASP A 81 13.60 -9.96 -0.52
N CYS A 82 12.57 -9.15 -0.26
CA CYS A 82 12.51 -8.31 0.96
C CYS A 82 11.82 -9.03 2.12
N LEU A 83 12.45 -10.11 2.57
CA LEU A 83 11.71 -11.18 3.21
C LEU A 83 11.70 -11.17 4.76
N THR A 84 12.51 -10.36 5.45
CA THR A 84 12.61 -10.48 6.93
C THR A 84 11.40 -9.91 7.68
N PRO A 85 10.92 -10.55 8.78
CA PRO A 85 9.88 -9.98 9.66
C PRO A 85 10.17 -8.54 10.14
N ILE A 86 11.44 -8.18 10.24
CA ILE A 86 11.90 -6.84 10.62
C ILE A 86 11.52 -5.80 9.55
N ALA A 87 11.52 -6.16 8.27
CA ALA A 87 11.11 -5.25 7.20
C ALA A 87 9.66 -4.79 7.41
N TYR A 88 8.73 -5.72 7.67
CA TYR A 88 7.34 -5.38 7.99
C TYR A 88 7.23 -4.45 9.18
N GLN A 89 7.97 -4.73 10.26
CA GLN A 89 7.98 -3.87 11.43
C GLN A 89 8.44 -2.45 11.09
N LYS A 90 9.54 -2.30 10.35
CA LYS A 90 10.05 -1.00 9.90
C LYS A 90 9.02 -0.29 9.04
N GLY A 91 8.42 -0.99 8.08
CA GLY A 91 7.37 -0.48 7.22
C GLY A 91 6.19 0.10 8.00
N ILE A 92 5.67 -0.65 8.98
CA ILE A 92 4.58 -0.21 9.85
C ILE A 92 4.99 1.04 10.66
N ILE A 93 6.21 1.08 11.19
CA ILE A 93 6.72 2.25 11.92
C ILE A 93 6.81 3.48 11.02
N THR A 94 7.33 3.33 9.80
CA THR A 94 7.44 4.41 8.82
C THR A 94 6.05 4.92 8.41
N SER A 95 5.09 4.03 8.14
CA SER A 95 3.70 4.44 7.88
C SER A 95 3.14 5.26 9.03
N LYS A 96 3.45 4.92 10.29
CA LYS A 96 2.99 5.71 11.44
C LYS A 96 3.56 7.13 11.44
N GLN A 97 4.77 7.35 10.92
CA GLN A 97 5.32 8.70 10.78
C GLN A 97 4.53 9.52 9.76
N ILE A 98 4.11 8.91 8.65
CA ILE A 98 3.27 9.55 7.64
C ILE A 98 1.87 9.87 8.20
N PHE A 99 1.29 9.00 9.03
CA PHE A 99 0.04 9.31 9.74
C PHE A 99 0.15 10.55 10.64
N LYS A 100 1.35 10.98 11.05
CA LYS A 100 1.50 12.26 11.78
C LYS A 100 1.18 13.47 10.93
N LEU A 101 1.10 13.33 9.60
CA LEU A 101 0.69 14.39 8.69
C LEU A 101 -0.80 14.74 8.84
N GLU A 102 -1.60 13.97 9.58
CA GLU A 102 -2.98 14.36 9.91
C GLU A 102 -3.06 15.71 10.63
N LYS A 103 -2.00 16.09 11.37
CA LYS A 103 -1.88 17.43 11.99
C LYS A 103 -1.87 18.58 10.96
N PHE A 104 -1.62 18.27 9.69
CA PHE A 104 -1.65 19.20 8.56
C PHE A 104 -2.94 19.08 7.73
N GLY A 105 -3.99 18.41 8.23
CA GLY A 105 -5.28 18.30 7.57
C GLY A 105 -5.36 17.20 6.49
N TYR A 106 -4.42 16.24 6.52
CA TYR A 106 -4.59 14.97 5.82
C TYR A 106 -5.45 14.03 6.68
N HIS A 107 -6.09 13.06 6.04
CA HIS A 107 -6.88 12.04 6.72
C HIS A 107 -6.54 10.68 6.13
N PHE A 108 -6.13 9.74 6.97
CA PHE A 108 -5.76 8.39 6.53
C PHE A 108 -6.61 7.37 7.29
N ASN A 109 -7.30 6.50 6.56
CA ASN A 109 -8.16 5.47 7.16
C ASN A 109 -7.87 4.06 6.64
N LEU A 110 -6.85 3.90 5.80
CA LEU A 110 -6.47 2.64 5.19
C LEU A 110 -4.95 2.49 5.21
N LEU A 111 -4.47 1.36 5.73
CA LEU A 111 -3.08 0.92 5.65
C LEU A 111 -3.02 -0.38 4.83
N ASP A 112 -2.21 -0.38 3.79
CA ASP A 112 -1.90 -1.57 3.01
C ASP A 112 -0.53 -2.12 3.40
N ILE A 113 -0.52 -3.32 3.99
CA ILE A 113 0.71 -3.99 4.44
C ILE A 113 1.37 -4.85 3.34
N GLY A 114 0.80 -4.88 2.14
CA GLY A 114 1.35 -5.61 0.99
C GLY A 114 1.23 -7.14 1.11
N GLY A 115 2.08 -7.84 0.37
CA GLY A 115 2.10 -9.29 0.21
C GLY A 115 3.45 -9.94 0.54
N GLY A 116 3.75 -11.11 -0.02
CA GLY A 116 5.08 -11.74 0.10
C GLY A 116 5.35 -12.43 1.44
N PHE A 117 4.31 -12.72 2.23
CA PHE A 117 4.42 -13.39 3.52
C PHE A 117 5.07 -14.79 3.45
N THR A 118 5.13 -15.39 2.24
CA THR A 118 5.54 -16.78 1.98
C THR A 118 6.74 -16.93 1.04
N ALA A 119 7.35 -15.84 0.54
CA ALA A 119 8.43 -15.92 -0.44
C ALA A 119 9.80 -16.37 0.14
N PHE A 120 9.88 -16.64 1.44
CA PHE A 120 10.92 -17.48 2.02
C PHE A 120 10.53 -18.94 1.89
N SER A 121 11.25 -19.68 1.06
CA SER A 121 11.08 -21.11 0.86
C SER A 121 10.98 -21.94 2.17
N ALA A 122 10.00 -22.86 2.15
CA ALA A 122 10.00 -24.21 2.74
C ALA A 122 9.69 -24.47 4.23
N LEU A 123 9.41 -23.49 5.10
CA LEU A 123 8.97 -23.81 6.48
C LEU A 123 7.82 -22.93 6.96
N GLU A 124 6.72 -23.56 7.40
CA GLU A 124 5.57 -22.92 8.09
C GLU A 124 6.00 -21.98 9.24
N THR A 125 7.14 -22.28 9.87
CA THR A 125 7.69 -21.48 10.97
C THR A 125 8.07 -20.04 10.58
N THR A 126 8.21 -19.72 9.30
CA THR A 126 8.57 -18.37 8.83
C THR A 126 7.36 -17.45 8.71
N PHE A 127 6.23 -17.95 8.20
CA PHE A 127 4.98 -17.18 8.14
C PHE A 127 4.48 -16.82 9.53
N ALA A 128 4.46 -17.79 10.45
CA ALA A 128 4.04 -17.55 11.83
C ALA A 128 4.90 -16.48 12.53
N LYS A 129 6.21 -16.46 12.28
CA LYS A 129 7.12 -15.42 12.77
C LYS A 129 6.80 -14.05 12.17
N ALA A 130 6.60 -13.97 10.86
CA ALA A 130 6.22 -12.73 10.20
C ALA A 130 4.88 -12.21 10.74
N ALA A 131 3.86 -13.07 10.82
CA ALA A 131 2.56 -12.76 11.39
C ALA A 131 2.67 -12.24 12.82
N ALA A 132 3.44 -12.90 13.70
CA ALA A 132 3.64 -12.45 15.07
C ALA A 132 4.29 -11.06 15.15
N VAL A 133 5.30 -10.78 14.32
CA VAL A 133 5.96 -9.46 14.27
C VAL A 133 5.01 -8.39 13.72
N ILE A 134 4.28 -8.69 12.65
CA ILE A 134 3.27 -7.80 12.06
C ILE A 134 2.18 -7.49 13.09
N SER A 135 1.57 -8.52 13.70
CA SER A 135 0.52 -8.35 14.70
C SER A 135 0.99 -7.50 15.88
N LYS A 136 2.19 -7.75 16.41
CA LYS A 136 2.76 -6.95 17.50
C LYS A 136 3.00 -5.50 17.09
N ALA A 137 3.47 -5.26 15.86
CA ALA A 137 3.68 -3.91 15.35
C ALA A 137 2.35 -3.17 15.12
N LEU A 138 1.36 -3.82 14.50
CA LEU A 138 0.03 -3.25 14.28
C LEU A 138 -0.65 -2.90 15.61
N GLN A 139 -0.66 -3.80 16.60
CA GLN A 139 -1.20 -3.53 17.94
C GLN A 139 -0.53 -2.32 18.61
N LYS A 140 0.75 -2.07 18.34
CA LYS A 140 1.47 -0.94 18.94
C LYS A 140 1.23 0.38 18.22
N TYR A 141 1.20 0.38 16.88
CA TYR A 141 1.24 1.60 16.07
C TYR A 141 -0.11 1.95 15.41
N PHE A 142 -0.93 0.94 15.17
CA PHE A 142 -2.26 1.01 14.56
C PHE A 142 -3.28 0.19 15.36
N PRO A 143 -3.48 0.48 16.66
CA PRO A 143 -4.44 -0.26 17.45
C PRO A 143 -5.88 0.03 16.97
N PRO A 144 -6.85 -0.89 17.19
CA PRO A 144 -8.19 -0.80 16.61
C PRO A 144 -8.94 0.50 16.90
N GLU A 145 -8.64 1.17 18.02
CA GLU A 145 -9.25 2.42 18.46
C GLU A 145 -8.96 3.59 17.51
N LEU A 146 -7.91 3.49 16.67
CA LEU A 146 -7.65 4.48 15.63
C LEU A 146 -8.61 4.37 14.43
N GLY A 147 -9.41 3.31 14.34
CA GLY A 147 -10.36 3.13 13.23
C GLY A 147 -9.70 2.94 11.87
N VAL A 148 -8.39 2.64 11.83
CA VAL A 148 -7.65 2.41 10.59
C VAL A 148 -7.96 1.02 10.06
N ARG A 149 -8.48 0.94 8.84
CA ARG A 149 -8.67 -0.32 8.12
C ARG A 149 -7.31 -0.84 7.66
N ILE A 150 -7.02 -2.11 7.94
CA ILE A 150 -5.80 -2.78 7.49
C ILE A 150 -6.16 -3.72 6.34
N ILE A 151 -5.42 -3.67 5.23
CA ILE A 151 -5.52 -4.63 4.12
C ILE A 151 -4.15 -5.25 3.82
N ALA A 152 -4.18 -6.42 3.20
CA ALA A 152 -2.99 -7.15 2.76
C ALA A 152 -3.25 -7.72 1.35
N GLU A 153 -2.18 -7.93 0.59
CA GLU A 153 -2.19 -8.46 -0.78
C GLU A 153 -1.44 -9.80 -0.84
N PRO A 154 -1.88 -10.86 -0.13
CA PRO A 154 -1.15 -12.13 -0.13
C PRO A 154 -1.13 -12.74 -1.53
N VAL A 155 0.05 -13.18 -1.98
CA VAL A 155 0.23 -13.96 -3.21
C VAL A 155 0.84 -15.30 -2.84
N ILE A 156 0.25 -16.38 -3.35
CA ILE A 156 0.86 -17.71 -3.30
C ILE A 156 1.77 -17.81 -4.53
N LEU A 157 3.08 -17.88 -4.31
CA LEU A 157 3.99 -18.38 -5.34
C LEU A 157 3.76 -19.90 -5.43
N GLU A 158 2.77 -20.33 -6.21
CA GLU A 158 2.82 -21.68 -6.76
C GLU A 158 4.00 -21.68 -7.73
N PHE A 159 5.13 -22.26 -7.32
CA PHE A 159 6.19 -22.63 -8.25
C PHE A 159 5.60 -23.70 -9.17
N GLY A 160 4.97 -23.25 -10.26
CA GLY A 160 4.43 -24.09 -11.30
C GLY A 160 5.52 -24.99 -11.86
N GLY A 161 5.43 -26.28 -11.54
CA GLY A 161 5.93 -27.32 -12.42
C GLY A 161 5.33 -27.09 -13.81
N LYS A 162 6.19 -27.07 -14.82
CA LYS A 162 5.80 -26.93 -16.22
C LYS A 162 4.75 -28.00 -16.57
N GLY A 163 3.58 -27.56 -17.00
CA GLY A 163 2.65 -28.31 -17.84
C GLY A 163 2.81 -27.90 -19.29
#